data_AF-A0A7R8WQV3-F1
#
_entry.id   AF-A0A7R8WQV3-F1
#
_cell.length_a   1.000
_cell.length_b   1.000
_cell.length_c   1.000
_cell.angle_alpha   90.00
_cell.angle_beta   90.00
_cell.angle_gamma   90.00
#
_symmetry.space_group_name_H-M   'P 1'
#
loop_
_entity.id
_entity.type
_entity.pdbx_description
1 polymer ?
#
loop_
_entity_poly.entity_id
_entity_poly.type
_entity_poly.pdbx_seq_one_letter_code
_entity_poly.pdbx_strand_id
1 'polypeptide(L)'
;MLLVGIPALLIFQQPDLGTALLVAWSGIVVIFLAGIRWQVIVSFLALAAAAVPLLWQNMHDYQRSRVLTFLNPESDRLGSGYHIIQSKIALGSGGVYGKGWLNGTQAHLQFLPERTTDFIFSVYGEEFGLFGVALLFCAYLFVVARGLMIAWSAKDTFGRLLAGSLTMTFFIYFFVNVGMVSGLLPVVGVPLPLVSYGGTSMVTLMMGFGMLMAIQGEQSGIIQRGNYMERDDVEAFVGEMVSSHGFDANALRALLAQAQQQKRVLELVAKPAEGKDWSEYRPIFLNKSRIDAGVVFWQENEAILQRAEQEFQVPAEIIVAIIGVETFYGTRMGTFPVLDTLVTLGFDYPPRAPFFKKQLEEFLLLSREQHIDPLGPKGSYAAAMGMGQFISSSYRDFAVDFDGDQKIDLWKNRADGIGSVANYFKQHKWMMGQPVIAPAYVSGKGYEALKANELEPSYSLDDLEKAGVRPSRE
;
A
#
# COMPACT_ATOMS: atom_id res chain seq x y z
N MET A 1 -15.66 -19.10 4.83
CA MET A 1 -17.09 -19.43 4.94
C MET A 1 -17.42 -20.15 6.25
N LEU A 2 -16.83 -21.30 6.59
CA LEU A 2 -17.12 -21.99 7.86
C LEU A 2 -16.88 -21.11 9.11
N LEU A 3 -15.79 -20.33 9.11
CA LEU A 3 -15.44 -19.41 10.20
C LEU A 3 -16.46 -18.29 10.43
N VAL A 4 -17.29 -17.94 9.44
CA VAL A 4 -18.36 -16.93 9.56
C VAL A 4 -19.71 -17.60 9.77
N GLY A 5 -19.96 -18.68 9.02
CA GLY A 5 -21.23 -19.41 9.02
C GLY A 5 -21.52 -20.07 10.37
N ILE A 6 -20.51 -20.63 11.04
CA ILE A 6 -20.70 -21.29 12.34
C ILE A 6 -21.13 -20.26 13.42
N PRO A 7 -20.41 -19.14 13.65
CA PRO A 7 -20.87 -18.11 14.58
C PRO A 7 -22.23 -17.53 14.22
N ALA A 8 -22.48 -17.21 12.94
CA ALA A 8 -23.77 -16.66 12.51
C ALA A 8 -24.92 -17.63 12.79
N LEU A 9 -24.72 -18.93 12.60
CA LEU A 9 -25.72 -19.96 12.85
C LEU A 9 -25.95 -20.17 14.36
N LEU A 10 -24.89 -20.10 15.17
CA LEU A 10 -25.01 -20.13 16.63
C LEU A 10 -25.76 -18.90 17.18
N ILE A 11 -25.50 -17.71 16.63
CA ILE A 11 -26.22 -16.49 17.00
C ILE A 11 -27.68 -16.56 16.52
N PHE A 12 -27.94 -17.14 15.35
CA PHE A 12 -29.30 -17.34 14.85
C PHE A 12 -30.12 -18.33 15.71
N GLN A 13 -29.47 -19.31 16.34
CA GLN A 13 -30.11 -20.18 17.34
C GLN A 13 -30.44 -19.44 18.64
N GLN A 14 -29.68 -18.38 18.94
CA GLN A 14 -30.10 -17.41 19.95
C GLN A 14 -31.17 -16.49 19.35
N PRO A 15 -32.07 -15.90 20.13
CA PRO A 15 -33.14 -15.04 19.62
C PRO A 15 -32.64 -13.65 19.15
N ASP A 16 -31.47 -13.58 18.51
CA ASP A 16 -30.79 -12.36 18.04
C ASP A 16 -30.53 -12.41 16.53
N LEU A 17 -31.61 -12.24 15.76
CA LEU A 17 -31.56 -12.21 14.29
C LEU A 17 -30.73 -11.03 13.75
N GLY A 18 -30.65 -9.92 14.49
CA GLY A 18 -29.98 -8.70 14.08
C GLY A 18 -28.48 -8.89 14.02
N THR A 19 -27.91 -9.37 15.13
CA THR A 19 -26.49 -9.66 15.21
C THR A 19 -26.08 -10.79 14.26
N ALA A 20 -26.92 -11.82 14.09
CA ALA A 20 -26.66 -12.91 13.13
C ALA A 20 -26.53 -12.39 11.69
N LEU A 21 -27.42 -11.49 11.27
CA LEU A 21 -27.38 -10.88 9.94
C LEU A 21 -26.13 -10.02 9.75
N LEU A 22 -25.77 -9.23 10.77
CA LEU A 22 -24.60 -8.34 10.74
C LEU A 22 -23.29 -9.12 10.65
N VAL A 23 -23.16 -10.23 11.40
CA VAL A 23 -21.99 -11.11 11.35
C VAL A 23 -21.89 -11.85 10.02
N ALA A 24 -23.01 -12.33 9.48
CA ALA A 24 -23.02 -12.92 8.15
C ALA A 24 -22.59 -11.90 7.08
N TRP A 25 -23.09 -10.68 7.17
CA TRP A 25 -22.77 -9.61 6.24
C TRP A 25 -21.30 -9.18 6.31
N SER A 26 -20.72 -9.03 7.51
CA SER A 26 -19.31 -8.67 7.65
C SER A 26 -18.38 -9.69 6.98
N GLY A 27 -18.71 -10.98 7.05
CA GLY A 27 -18.00 -12.02 6.33
C GLY A 27 -18.13 -11.93 4.81
N ILE A 28 -19.32 -11.64 4.29
CA ILE A 28 -19.55 -11.45 2.85
C ILE A 28 -18.73 -10.26 2.33
N VAL A 29 -18.71 -9.16 3.08
CA VAL A 29 -17.94 -7.96 2.76
C VAL A 29 -16.44 -8.26 2.63
N VAL A 30 -15.85 -8.97 3.61
CA VAL A 30 -14.43 -9.34 3.56
C VAL A 30 -14.12 -10.11 2.27
N ILE A 31 -15.02 -11.02 1.90
CA ILE A 31 -14.87 -11.88 0.73
C ILE A 31 -15.02 -11.09 -0.58
N PHE A 32 -15.97 -10.17 -0.63
CA PHE A 32 -16.10 -9.24 -1.75
C PHE A 32 -14.85 -8.39 -1.92
N LEU A 33 -14.33 -7.80 -0.82
CA LEU A 33 -13.11 -7.01 -0.82
C LEU A 33 -11.85 -7.82 -1.16
N ALA A 34 -11.86 -9.13 -0.91
CA ALA A 34 -10.79 -10.05 -1.32
C ALA A 34 -10.74 -10.33 -2.83
N GLY A 35 -11.68 -9.80 -3.62
CA GLY A 35 -11.67 -9.88 -5.07
C GLY A 35 -12.35 -11.13 -5.64
N ILE A 36 -13.23 -11.78 -4.88
CA ILE A 36 -14.02 -12.89 -5.41
C ILE A 36 -14.93 -12.38 -6.56
N ARG A 37 -14.97 -13.14 -7.65
CA ARG A 37 -15.80 -12.85 -8.83
C ARG A 37 -17.26 -12.66 -8.41
N TRP A 38 -17.90 -11.56 -8.85
CA TRP A 38 -19.30 -11.22 -8.53
C TRP A 38 -20.30 -12.35 -8.81
N GLN A 39 -20.00 -13.18 -9.82
CA GLN A 39 -20.77 -14.39 -10.17
C GLN A 39 -20.91 -15.36 -8.99
N VAL A 40 -19.85 -15.53 -8.19
CA VAL A 40 -19.86 -16.40 -7.02
C VAL A 40 -20.76 -15.82 -5.92
N ILE A 41 -20.69 -14.50 -5.71
CA ILE A 41 -21.53 -13.80 -4.73
C ILE A 41 -23.01 -13.92 -5.12
N VAL A 42 -23.34 -13.68 -6.39
CA VAL A 42 -24.71 -13.84 -6.91
C VAL A 42 -25.19 -15.28 -6.79
N SER A 43 -24.34 -16.27 -7.10
CA SER A 43 -24.72 -17.68 -6.95
C SER A 43 -25.02 -18.06 -5.50
N PHE A 44 -24.30 -17.47 -4.54
CA PHE A 44 -24.56 -17.68 -3.12
C PHE A 44 -25.84 -16.99 -2.65
N LEU A 45 -26.09 -15.75 -3.08
CA LEU A 45 -27.35 -15.06 -2.80
C LEU A 45 -28.55 -15.81 -3.39
N ALA A 46 -28.41 -16.37 -4.60
CA ALA A 46 -29.42 -17.20 -5.23
C ALA A 46 -29.68 -18.49 -4.44
N LEU A 47 -28.63 -19.14 -3.93
CA LEU A 47 -28.73 -20.31 -3.07
C LEU A 47 -29.43 -19.98 -1.74
N ALA A 48 -29.05 -18.85 -1.10
CA ALA A 48 -29.68 -18.38 0.13
C ALA A 48 -31.16 -18.06 -0.09
N ALA A 49 -31.52 -17.43 -1.21
CA ALA A 49 -32.90 -17.18 -1.61
C ALA A 49 -33.68 -18.48 -1.86
N ALA A 50 -33.06 -19.47 -2.52
CA ALA A 50 -33.66 -20.78 -2.74
C ALA A 50 -33.86 -21.57 -1.42
N ALA A 51 -33.07 -21.28 -0.39
CA ALA A 51 -33.21 -21.87 0.95
C ALA A 51 -34.33 -21.22 1.80
N VAL A 52 -34.88 -20.07 1.38
CA VAL A 52 -35.93 -19.35 2.13
C VAL A 52 -37.14 -20.22 2.49
N PRO A 53 -37.69 -21.09 1.61
CA PRO A 53 -38.82 -21.95 1.97
C PRO A 53 -38.48 -22.95 3.09
N LEU A 54 -37.25 -23.49 3.08
CA LEU A 54 -36.76 -24.41 4.11
C LEU A 54 -36.52 -23.69 5.44
N LEU A 55 -35.97 -22.47 5.38
CA LEU A 55 -35.80 -21.61 6.55
C LEU A 55 -37.16 -21.24 7.14
N TRP A 56 -38.14 -20.87 6.31
CA TRP A 56 -39.49 -20.49 6.74
C TRP A 56 -40.18 -21.59 7.56
N GLN A 57 -40.06 -22.85 7.11
CA GLN A 57 -40.63 -24.00 7.82
C GLN A 57 -39.96 -24.23 9.19
N ASN A 58 -38.67 -23.91 9.32
CA ASN A 58 -37.90 -24.09 10.55
C ASN A 58 -37.80 -22.83 11.43
N MET A 59 -38.35 -21.69 10.99
CA MET A 59 -38.37 -20.46 11.77
C MET A 59 -39.35 -20.58 12.95
N HIS A 60 -38.94 -20.06 14.11
CA HIS A 60 -39.81 -19.93 15.27
C HIS A 60 -40.93 -18.91 15.01
N ASP A 61 -42.03 -19.00 15.76
CA ASP A 61 -43.22 -18.15 15.56
C ASP A 61 -42.91 -16.65 15.67
N TYR A 62 -42.00 -16.25 16.57
CA TYR A 62 -41.58 -14.85 16.71
C TYR A 62 -40.80 -14.35 15.48
N GLN A 63 -40.02 -15.22 14.81
CA GLN A 63 -39.25 -14.86 13.62
C GLN A 63 -40.17 -14.67 12.41
N ARG A 64 -41.17 -15.55 12.26
CA ARG A 64 -42.20 -15.43 11.22
C ARG A 64 -43.05 -14.17 11.44
N SER A 65 -43.41 -13.89 12.69
CA SER A 65 -44.15 -12.67 13.06
C SER A 65 -43.41 -11.41 12.61
N ARG A 66 -42.09 -11.30 12.82
CA ARG A 66 -41.31 -10.14 12.33
C ARG A 66 -41.36 -9.95 10.82
N VAL A 67 -41.31 -11.03 10.04
CA VAL A 67 -41.41 -10.96 8.57
C VAL A 67 -42.82 -10.58 8.13
N LEU A 68 -43.85 -11.17 8.74
CA LEU A 68 -45.25 -10.89 8.42
C LEU A 68 -45.64 -9.45 8.79
N THR A 69 -45.22 -8.95 9.96
CA THR A 69 -45.44 -7.56 10.37
C THR A 69 -44.68 -6.57 9.47
N PHE A 70 -43.53 -6.94 8.92
CA PHE A 70 -42.87 -6.09 7.92
C PHE A 70 -43.67 -5.99 6.61
N LEU A 71 -44.17 -7.11 6.09
CA LEU A 71 -44.95 -7.15 4.85
C LEU A 71 -46.33 -6.52 5.00
N ASN A 72 -46.95 -6.66 6.16
CA ASN A 72 -48.22 -6.03 6.50
C ASN A 72 -48.20 -5.44 7.92
N PRO A 73 -47.67 -4.22 8.10
CA PRO A 73 -47.62 -3.57 9.41
C PRO A 73 -49.00 -3.33 10.02
N GLU A 74 -50.04 -3.26 9.19
CA GLU A 74 -51.40 -3.01 9.62
C GLU A 74 -52.10 -4.22 10.24
N SER A 75 -51.55 -5.43 10.11
CA SER A 75 -52.11 -6.62 10.77
C SER A 75 -51.78 -6.69 12.27
N ASP A 76 -50.77 -5.95 12.73
CA ASP A 76 -50.33 -5.89 14.14
C ASP A 76 -50.22 -4.42 14.61
N ARG A 77 -51.36 -3.73 14.67
CA ARG A 77 -51.44 -2.29 15.02
C ARG A 77 -51.13 -1.97 16.49
N LEU A 78 -51.03 -2.99 17.36
CA LEU A 78 -50.79 -2.83 18.80
C LEU A 78 -49.41 -3.32 19.25
N GLY A 79 -48.69 -4.09 18.42
CA GLY A 79 -47.36 -4.63 18.72
C GLY A 79 -46.26 -4.02 17.87
N SER A 80 -45.56 -4.87 17.12
CA SER A 80 -44.38 -4.48 16.34
C SER A 80 -44.70 -3.53 15.17
N GLY A 81 -45.89 -3.66 14.58
CA GLY A 81 -46.38 -2.77 13.53
C GLY A 81 -46.64 -1.35 14.03
N TYR A 82 -47.06 -1.20 15.30
CA TYR A 82 -47.26 0.09 15.94
C TYR A 82 -45.97 0.93 15.95
N HIS A 83 -44.83 0.32 16.31
CA HIS A 83 -43.55 1.04 16.37
C HIS A 83 -43.07 1.53 15.00
N ILE A 84 -43.25 0.71 13.95
CA ILE A 84 -42.90 1.09 12.58
C ILE A 84 -43.80 2.23 12.09
N ILE A 85 -45.12 2.14 12.34
CA ILE A 85 -46.09 3.16 11.95
C ILE A 85 -45.78 4.49 12.67
N GLN A 86 -45.56 4.47 13.98
CA GLN A 86 -45.23 5.67 14.74
C GLN A 86 -43.88 6.27 14.33
N SER A 87 -42.90 5.43 14.02
CA SER A 87 -41.60 5.89 13.51
C SER A 87 -41.74 6.62 12.17
N LYS A 88 -42.52 6.08 11.23
CA LYS A 88 -42.82 6.75 9.95
C LYS A 88 -43.55 8.07 10.14
N ILE A 89 -44.52 8.13 11.06
CA ILE A 89 -45.24 9.36 11.40
C ILE A 89 -44.29 10.39 12.00
N ALA A 90 -43.42 9.99 12.93
CA ALA A 90 -42.42 10.86 13.55
C ALA A 90 -41.50 11.49 12.49
N LEU A 91 -40.89 10.65 11.63
CA LEU A 91 -40.05 11.09 10.51
C LEU A 91 -40.80 12.05 9.58
N GLY A 92 -42.02 11.70 9.17
CA GLY A 92 -42.82 12.55 8.27
C GLY A 92 -43.22 13.89 8.91
N SER A 93 -43.47 13.90 10.21
CA SER A 93 -43.90 15.09 10.93
C SER A 93 -42.80 16.12 11.18
N GLY A 94 -41.53 15.75 11.00
CA GLY A 94 -40.40 16.68 11.09
C GLY A 94 -40.34 17.68 9.93
N GLY A 95 -40.94 17.38 8.78
CA GLY A 95 -40.90 18.26 7.62
C GLY A 95 -39.46 18.64 7.20
N VAL A 96 -39.26 19.84 6.67
CA VAL A 96 -37.93 20.28 6.18
C VAL A 96 -37.00 20.71 7.32
N TYR A 97 -37.52 21.42 8.32
CA TYR A 97 -36.73 22.10 9.36
C TYR A 97 -36.77 21.41 10.74
N GLY A 98 -37.64 20.42 10.93
CA GLY A 98 -37.84 19.78 12.22
C GLY A 98 -38.76 20.56 13.15
N LYS A 99 -39.12 19.94 14.27
CA LYS A 99 -39.90 20.58 15.34
C LYS A 99 -39.05 21.34 16.37
N GLY A 100 -37.73 21.21 16.29
CA GLY A 100 -36.76 21.76 17.25
C GLY A 100 -36.35 20.74 18.32
N TRP A 101 -35.16 20.94 18.86
CA TRP A 101 -34.55 20.06 19.89
C TRP A 101 -35.48 19.90 21.09
N LEU A 102 -35.76 18.64 21.47
CA LEU A 102 -36.67 18.25 22.56
C LEU A 102 -38.15 18.63 22.39
N ASN A 103 -38.55 19.13 21.22
CA ASN A 103 -39.95 19.47 20.91
C ASN A 103 -40.64 18.38 20.07
N GLY A 104 -40.05 17.19 19.94
CA GLY A 104 -40.62 16.05 19.24
C GLY A 104 -41.89 15.53 19.93
N THR A 105 -43.02 15.57 19.24
CA THR A 105 -44.32 15.14 19.80
C THR A 105 -44.41 13.63 19.98
N GLN A 106 -43.89 12.84 19.03
CA GLN A 106 -43.94 11.38 19.10
C GLN A 106 -42.89 10.85 20.07
N ALA A 107 -41.71 11.48 20.07
CA ALA A 107 -40.64 11.19 21.02
C ALA A 107 -41.05 11.50 22.47
N HIS A 108 -41.65 12.66 22.75
CA HIS A 108 -41.95 13.11 24.11
C HIS A 108 -43.12 12.35 24.76
N LEU A 109 -44.16 12.02 23.99
CA LEU A 109 -45.38 11.34 24.46
C LEU A 109 -45.22 9.81 24.64
N GLN A 110 -43.99 9.30 24.63
CA GLN A 110 -43.65 7.87 24.84
C GLN A 110 -44.33 6.88 23.86
N PHE A 111 -44.74 7.33 22.67
CA PHE A 111 -45.31 6.45 21.65
C PHE A 111 -44.26 5.49 21.02
N LEU A 112 -42.97 5.71 21.32
CA LEU A 112 -41.84 4.86 20.93
C LEU A 112 -41.12 4.35 22.19
N PRO A 113 -41.33 3.09 22.63
CA PRO A 113 -40.71 2.55 23.83
C PRO A 113 -39.18 2.43 23.73
N GLU A 114 -38.63 2.31 22.52
CA GLU A 114 -37.18 2.15 22.23
C GLU A 114 -36.58 3.39 21.53
N ARG A 115 -37.00 4.59 21.97
CA ARG A 115 -36.60 5.88 21.36
C ARG A 115 -35.11 6.23 21.54
N THR A 116 -34.44 5.68 22.55
CA THR A 116 -33.01 5.94 22.84
C THR A 116 -32.06 4.91 22.24
N THR A 117 -32.61 3.78 21.79
CA THR A 117 -31.89 2.62 21.24
C THR A 117 -32.19 2.55 19.74
N ASP A 118 -33.12 1.71 19.31
CA ASP A 118 -33.29 1.30 17.91
C ASP A 118 -34.01 2.35 17.05
N PHE A 119 -34.85 3.20 17.65
CA PHE A 119 -35.68 4.17 16.94
C PHE A 119 -35.22 5.63 17.07
N ILE A 120 -33.99 5.87 17.58
CA ILE A 120 -33.45 7.24 17.77
C ILE A 120 -33.43 8.04 16.47
N PHE A 121 -33.26 7.38 15.32
CA PHE A 121 -33.28 8.06 14.02
C PHE A 121 -34.64 8.72 13.74
N SER A 122 -35.75 8.12 14.15
CA SER A 122 -37.09 8.73 14.02
C SER A 122 -37.22 10.00 14.86
N VAL A 123 -36.67 9.97 16.07
CA VAL A 123 -36.64 11.13 16.99
C VAL A 123 -35.81 12.25 16.38
N TYR A 124 -34.62 11.91 15.90
CA TYR A 124 -33.72 12.86 15.25
C TYR A 124 -34.36 13.49 14.01
N GLY A 125 -35.02 12.70 13.16
CA GLY A 125 -35.74 13.22 12.00
C GLY A 125 -36.97 14.06 12.36
N GLU A 126 -37.68 13.75 13.44
CA GLU A 126 -38.78 14.58 13.95
C GLU A 126 -38.28 15.95 14.45
N GLU A 127 -37.17 15.97 15.19
CA GLU A 127 -36.64 17.18 15.82
C GLU A 127 -35.88 18.09 14.86
N PHE A 128 -35.10 17.54 13.94
CA PHE A 128 -34.23 18.30 13.03
C PHE A 128 -34.68 18.29 11.56
N GLY A 129 -35.72 17.52 11.22
CA GLY A 129 -36.29 17.46 9.89
C GLY A 129 -35.30 16.96 8.83
N LEU A 130 -35.63 17.26 7.57
CA LEU A 130 -34.82 16.85 6.41
C LEU A 130 -33.40 17.40 6.46
N PHE A 131 -33.19 18.65 6.88
CA PHE A 131 -31.86 19.25 6.96
C PHE A 131 -30.95 18.52 7.96
N GLY A 132 -31.48 18.19 9.14
CA GLY A 132 -30.75 17.40 10.12
C GLY A 132 -30.38 16.03 9.56
N VAL A 133 -31.34 15.33 8.97
CA VAL A 133 -31.12 14.01 8.37
C VAL A 133 -30.05 14.07 7.27
N ALA A 134 -30.08 15.09 6.41
CA ALA A 134 -29.07 15.28 5.38
C ALA A 134 -27.67 15.52 5.98
N LEU A 135 -27.56 16.36 7.01
CA LEU A 135 -26.31 16.60 7.73
C LEU A 135 -25.78 15.31 8.37
N LEU A 136 -26.65 14.54 9.01
CA LEU A 136 -26.32 13.26 9.62
C LEU A 136 -25.77 12.30 8.55
N PHE A 137 -26.46 12.16 7.42
CA PHE A 137 -26.03 11.28 6.33
C PHE A 137 -24.66 11.71 5.78
N CYS A 138 -24.43 13.01 5.58
CA CYS A 138 -23.13 13.54 5.18
C CYS A 138 -22.03 13.17 6.19
N ALA A 139 -22.30 13.25 7.49
CA ALA A 139 -21.33 12.86 8.53
C ALA A 139 -21.01 11.35 8.47
N TYR A 140 -22.01 10.49 8.34
CA TYR A 140 -21.78 9.03 8.18
C TYR A 140 -21.00 8.71 6.91
N LEU A 141 -21.39 9.30 5.77
CA LEU A 141 -20.70 9.10 4.50
C LEU A 141 -19.27 9.61 4.55
N PHE A 142 -19.01 10.72 5.26
CA PHE A 142 -17.65 11.21 5.48
C PHE A 142 -16.80 10.21 6.26
N VAL A 143 -17.33 9.65 7.36
CA VAL A 143 -16.62 8.62 8.14
C VAL A 143 -16.36 7.37 7.31
N VAL A 144 -17.34 6.92 6.53
CA VAL A 144 -17.19 5.77 5.61
C VAL A 144 -16.13 6.06 4.54
N ALA A 145 -16.17 7.24 3.91
CA ALA A 145 -15.19 7.64 2.91
C ALA A 145 -13.77 7.67 3.51
N ARG A 146 -13.60 8.22 4.73
CA ARG A 146 -12.32 8.20 5.44
C ARG A 146 -11.85 6.79 5.74
N GLY A 147 -12.72 5.90 6.22
CA GLY A 147 -12.38 4.49 6.47
C GLY A 147 -11.98 3.75 5.20
N LEU A 148 -12.66 3.99 4.08
CA LEU A 148 -12.31 3.42 2.78
C LEU A 148 -11.00 3.97 2.23
N MET A 149 -10.68 5.26 2.47
CA MET A 149 -9.36 5.81 2.15
C MET A 149 -8.25 5.11 2.94
N ILE A 150 -8.43 4.87 4.25
CA ILE A 150 -7.47 4.13 5.09
C ILE A 150 -7.26 2.70 4.54
N ALA A 151 -8.35 2.05 4.13
CA ALA A 151 -8.28 0.72 3.52
C ALA A 151 -7.52 0.75 2.18
N TRP A 152 -7.78 1.75 1.33
CA TRP A 152 -7.11 1.91 0.05
C TRP A 152 -5.60 2.16 0.21
N SER A 153 -5.20 2.91 1.24
CA SER A 153 -3.80 3.24 1.53
C SER A 153 -3.06 2.16 2.34
N ALA A 154 -3.74 1.10 2.79
CA ALA A 154 -3.13 0.03 3.57
C ALA A 154 -2.03 -0.71 2.80
N LYS A 155 -0.88 -0.90 3.46
CA LYS A 155 0.35 -1.47 2.88
C LYS A 155 0.24 -2.97 2.65
N ASP A 156 -0.47 -3.66 3.54
CA ASP A 156 -0.61 -5.10 3.57
C ASP A 156 -2.07 -5.51 3.26
N THR A 157 -2.21 -6.72 2.70
CA THR A 157 -3.52 -7.25 2.31
C THR A 157 -4.43 -7.42 3.52
N PHE A 158 -3.88 -7.80 4.67
CA PHE A 158 -4.65 -7.96 5.90
C PHE A 158 -5.20 -6.62 6.39
N GLY A 159 -4.36 -5.58 6.51
CA GLY A 159 -4.77 -4.23 6.88
C GLY A 159 -5.82 -3.65 5.93
N ARG A 160 -5.68 -3.87 4.62
CA ARG A 160 -6.68 -3.44 3.64
C ARG A 160 -8.04 -4.12 3.84
N LEU A 161 -8.06 -5.43 4.01
CA LEU A 161 -9.30 -6.20 4.21
C LEU A 161 -9.94 -5.93 5.57
N LEU A 162 -9.13 -5.78 6.62
CA LEU A 162 -9.59 -5.45 7.96
C LEU A 162 -10.18 -4.03 7.99
N ALA A 163 -9.46 -3.04 7.47
CA ALA A 163 -9.95 -1.66 7.43
C ALA A 163 -11.22 -1.52 6.59
N GLY A 164 -11.25 -2.17 5.41
CA GLY A 164 -12.43 -2.18 4.57
C GLY A 164 -13.63 -2.86 5.23
N SER A 165 -13.43 -4.01 5.89
CA SER A 165 -14.52 -4.73 6.56
C SER A 165 -15.06 -4.03 7.81
N LEU A 166 -14.21 -3.40 8.62
CA LEU A 166 -14.64 -2.58 9.76
C LEU A 166 -15.45 -1.37 9.30
N THR A 167 -14.97 -0.67 8.26
CA THR A 167 -15.67 0.48 7.68
C THR A 167 -17.04 0.10 7.11
N MET A 168 -17.11 -1.02 6.39
CA MET A 168 -18.36 -1.53 5.83
C MET A 168 -19.30 -2.07 6.91
N THR A 169 -18.78 -2.62 8.00
CA THR A 169 -19.61 -3.01 9.16
C THR A 169 -20.28 -1.77 9.74
N PHE A 170 -19.54 -0.68 9.97
CA PHE A 170 -20.11 0.60 10.42
C PHE A 170 -21.19 1.13 9.46
N PHE A 171 -20.93 1.12 8.15
CA PHE A 171 -21.92 1.51 7.14
C PHE A 171 -23.21 0.68 7.22
N ILE A 172 -23.09 -0.62 7.48
CA ILE A 172 -24.25 -1.53 7.49
C ILE A 172 -25.09 -1.37 8.74
N TYR A 173 -24.50 -1.11 9.89
CA TYR A 173 -25.27 -0.72 11.07
C TYR A 173 -26.11 0.54 10.80
N PHE A 174 -25.49 1.54 10.17
CA PHE A 174 -26.20 2.76 9.75
C PHE A 174 -27.32 2.46 8.75
N PHE A 175 -27.02 1.71 7.68
CA PHE A 175 -27.99 1.38 6.63
C PHE A 175 -29.16 0.55 7.15
N VAL A 176 -28.90 -0.47 7.98
CA VAL A 176 -29.93 -1.34 8.56
C VAL A 176 -30.80 -0.56 9.53
N ASN A 177 -30.22 0.26 10.42
CA ASN A 177 -31.00 1.08 11.35
C ASN A 177 -31.93 2.05 10.60
N VAL A 178 -31.39 2.84 9.66
CA VAL A 178 -32.19 3.78 8.86
C VAL A 178 -33.25 3.06 8.03
N GLY A 179 -32.90 1.93 7.40
CA GLY A 179 -33.82 1.14 6.60
C GLY A 179 -34.96 0.53 7.43
N MET A 180 -34.66 0.05 8.63
CA MET A 180 -35.66 -0.46 9.57
C MET A 180 -36.62 0.64 10.02
N VAL A 181 -36.08 1.78 10.45
CA VAL A 181 -36.83 2.90 11.01
C VAL A 181 -37.72 3.57 9.94
N SER A 182 -37.23 3.67 8.70
CA SER A 182 -38.03 4.12 7.56
C SER A 182 -39.03 3.07 7.03
N GLY A 183 -38.98 1.84 7.56
CA GLY A 183 -39.80 0.70 7.14
C GLY A 183 -39.51 0.19 5.74
N LEU A 184 -38.26 0.35 5.26
CA LEU A 184 -37.70 -0.29 4.08
C LEU A 184 -37.15 -1.69 4.39
N LEU A 185 -36.81 -1.96 5.65
CA LEU A 185 -36.30 -3.25 6.15
C LEU A 185 -37.11 -3.73 7.37
N PRO A 186 -37.16 -5.04 7.65
CA PRO A 186 -37.81 -5.57 8.85
C PRO A 186 -37.12 -5.09 10.13
N VAL A 187 -37.87 -5.05 11.25
CA VAL A 187 -37.34 -4.63 12.55
C VAL A 187 -36.46 -5.71 13.15
N VAL A 188 -35.14 -5.45 13.20
CA VAL A 188 -34.14 -6.41 13.67
C VAL A 188 -33.45 -6.00 14.97
N GLY A 189 -33.65 -4.77 15.44
CA GLY A 189 -33.16 -4.29 16.74
C GLY A 189 -31.66 -3.94 16.73
N VAL A 190 -31.25 -3.11 15.75
CA VAL A 190 -29.84 -2.70 15.59
C VAL A 190 -29.72 -1.22 15.94
N PRO A 191 -28.85 -0.81 16.87
CA PRO A 191 -28.68 0.58 17.26
C PRO A 191 -27.95 1.39 16.18
N LEU A 192 -28.28 2.69 16.08
CA LEU A 192 -27.61 3.65 15.21
C LEU A 192 -26.20 3.95 15.76
N PRO A 193 -25.12 3.68 15.01
CA PRO A 193 -23.75 3.83 15.51
C PRO A 193 -23.46 5.22 16.06
N LEU A 194 -22.91 5.30 17.28
CA LEU A 194 -22.47 6.55 17.94
C LEU A 194 -23.58 7.56 18.29
N VAL A 195 -24.84 7.26 17.99
CA VAL A 195 -25.99 8.12 18.30
C VAL A 195 -26.97 7.42 19.23
N SER A 196 -27.23 6.14 19.00
CA SER A 196 -28.06 5.31 19.89
C SER A 196 -27.29 4.85 21.11
N TYR A 197 -28.02 4.66 22.22
CA TYR A 197 -27.52 3.89 23.34
C TYR A 197 -27.46 2.41 22.95
N GLY A 198 -26.27 1.81 23.01
CA GLY A 198 -26.05 0.43 22.56
C GLY A 198 -24.80 -0.18 23.20
N GLY A 199 -24.74 -0.20 24.54
CA GLY A 199 -23.53 -0.46 25.34
C GLY A 199 -22.45 -1.36 24.69
N THR A 200 -22.80 -2.58 24.28
CA THR A 200 -21.87 -3.52 23.62
C THR A 200 -21.46 -3.09 22.21
N SER A 201 -22.41 -2.69 21.36
CA SER A 201 -22.12 -2.24 19.99
C SER A 201 -21.26 -0.97 19.98
N MET A 202 -21.46 -0.05 20.94
CA MET A 202 -20.64 1.15 21.05
C MET A 202 -19.17 0.81 21.36
N VAL A 203 -18.93 -0.07 22.31
CA VAL A 203 -17.56 -0.52 22.64
C VAL A 203 -16.93 -1.24 21.45
N THR A 204 -17.65 -2.15 20.78
CA THR A 204 -17.15 -2.87 19.60
C THR A 204 -16.80 -1.91 18.46
N LEU A 205 -17.65 -0.91 18.19
CA LEU A 205 -17.39 0.09 17.16
C LEU A 205 -16.19 0.98 17.53
N MET A 206 -16.05 1.39 18.79
CA MET A 206 -14.90 2.16 19.26
C MET A 206 -13.58 1.36 19.14
N MET A 207 -13.60 0.06 19.45
CA MET A 207 -12.45 -0.81 19.18
C MET A 207 -12.15 -0.87 17.68
N GLY A 208 -13.18 -0.99 16.83
CA GLY A 208 -13.03 -0.95 15.38
C GLY A 208 -12.39 0.35 14.88
N PHE A 209 -12.80 1.51 15.41
CA PHE A 209 -12.15 2.79 15.10
C PHE A 209 -10.71 2.85 15.62
N GLY A 210 -10.43 2.31 16.81
CA GLY A 210 -9.07 2.17 17.32
C GLY A 210 -8.17 1.37 16.39
N MET A 211 -8.68 0.24 15.86
CA MET A 211 -7.97 -0.56 14.86
C MET A 211 -7.77 0.19 13.54
N LEU A 212 -8.79 0.91 13.04
CA LEU A 212 -8.64 1.76 11.84
C LEU A 212 -7.57 2.84 12.03
N MET A 213 -7.53 3.48 13.21
CA MET A 213 -6.51 4.46 13.54
C MET A 213 -5.12 3.83 13.68
N ALA A 214 -5.01 2.62 14.21
CA ALA A 214 -3.75 1.88 14.28
C ALA A 214 -3.20 1.54 12.88
N ILE A 215 -4.05 1.07 11.96
CA ILE A 215 -3.69 0.78 10.57
C ILE A 215 -3.22 2.06 9.85
N GLN A 216 -3.90 3.17 10.06
CA GLN A 216 -3.44 4.48 9.56
C GLN A 216 -2.13 4.92 10.24
N GLY A 217 -1.97 4.64 11.54
CA GLY A 217 -0.78 4.93 12.33
C GLY A 217 0.46 4.17 11.87
N GLU A 218 0.34 2.93 11.39
CA GLU A 218 1.44 2.18 10.75
C GLU A 218 1.85 2.78 9.39
N GLN A 219 0.94 3.47 8.72
CA GLN A 219 1.25 4.24 7.50
C GLN A 219 1.88 5.59 7.83
N SER A 220 1.31 6.28 8.83
CA SER A 220 1.71 7.59 9.34
C SER A 220 2.77 7.51 10.43
N GLY A 221 3.41 6.35 10.57
CA GLY A 221 4.31 5.94 11.65
C GLY A 221 5.64 6.66 11.64
N ILE A 222 5.59 7.98 11.79
CA ILE A 222 6.56 8.86 12.43
C ILE A 222 7.84 9.03 11.62
N ILE A 223 7.89 10.11 10.84
CA ILE A 223 9.10 10.95 10.75
C ILE A 223 9.47 11.24 12.20
N GLN A 224 10.31 10.41 12.80
CA GLN A 224 11.13 10.90 13.88
C GLN A 224 12.11 11.80 13.13
N ARG A 225 12.08 13.11 13.40
CA ARG A 225 13.32 13.86 13.25
C ARG A 225 14.29 13.09 14.14
N GLY A 226 15.12 12.24 13.53
CA GLY A 226 16.19 11.61 14.27
C GLY A 226 16.90 12.77 14.92
N ASN A 227 17.06 12.73 16.25
CA ASN A 227 17.85 13.75 16.91
C ASN A 227 19.33 13.47 16.59
N TYR A 228 19.67 13.44 15.29
CA TYR A 228 20.99 13.16 14.77
C TYR A 228 22.00 14.15 15.35
N MET A 229 21.53 15.36 15.69
CA MET A 229 22.32 16.41 16.34
C MET A 229 22.75 16.11 17.77
N GLU A 230 22.08 15.20 18.48
CA GLU A 230 22.47 14.78 19.84
C GLU A 230 23.34 13.51 19.84
N ARG A 231 23.70 12.98 18.67
CA ARG A 231 24.42 11.72 18.57
C ARG A 231 25.92 11.91 18.34
N ASP A 232 26.72 11.26 19.19
CA ASP A 232 28.18 11.29 19.11
C ASP A 232 28.72 10.75 17.77
N ASP A 233 28.06 9.73 17.19
CA ASP A 233 28.50 9.14 15.93
C ASP A 233 28.23 10.03 14.71
N VAL A 234 27.22 10.91 14.78
CA VAL A 234 26.95 11.93 13.76
C VAL A 234 27.95 13.08 13.90
N GLU A 235 28.23 13.55 15.12
CA GLU A 235 29.26 14.57 15.35
C GLU A 235 30.66 14.09 14.94
N ALA A 236 30.98 12.80 15.16
CA ALA A 236 32.22 12.21 14.66
C ALA A 236 32.31 12.29 13.11
N PHE A 237 31.21 11.97 12.41
CA PHE A 237 31.15 12.10 10.95
C PHE A 237 31.31 13.57 10.50
N VAL A 238 30.67 14.52 11.19
CA VAL A 238 30.86 15.96 10.91
C VAL A 238 32.34 16.34 11.07
N GLY A 239 32.99 15.89 12.15
CA GLY A 239 34.42 16.13 12.38
C GLY A 239 35.32 15.57 11.28
N GLU A 240 35.00 14.37 10.77
CA GLU A 240 35.69 13.75 9.63
C GLU A 240 35.51 14.57 8.34
N MET A 241 34.29 15.01 8.01
CA MET A 241 34.03 15.84 6.84
C MET A 241 34.70 17.22 6.91
N VAL A 242 34.80 17.81 8.11
CA VAL A 242 35.48 19.09 8.31
C VAL A 242 37.00 18.92 8.17
N SER A 243 37.57 17.92 8.83
CA SER A 243 39.03 17.72 8.86
C SER A 243 39.60 17.19 7.54
N SER A 244 38.90 16.27 6.88
CA SER A 244 39.38 15.62 5.65
C SER A 244 39.00 16.40 4.39
N HIS A 245 37.84 17.06 4.39
CA HIS A 245 37.25 17.64 3.18
C HIS A 245 36.94 19.13 3.27
N GLY A 246 37.22 19.77 4.41
CA GLY A 246 37.07 21.21 4.58
C GLY A 246 35.62 21.70 4.54
N PHE A 247 34.65 20.90 4.97
CA PHE A 247 33.26 21.36 5.11
C PHE A 247 33.11 22.38 6.24
N ASP A 248 32.18 23.32 6.09
CA ASP A 248 31.76 24.17 7.21
C ASP A 248 30.91 23.35 8.19
N ALA A 249 31.38 23.29 9.44
CA ALA A 249 30.76 22.44 10.46
C ALA A 249 29.31 22.87 10.76
N ASN A 250 29.04 24.18 10.81
CA ASN A 250 27.70 24.68 11.17
C ASN A 250 26.69 24.43 10.04
N ALA A 251 27.09 24.64 8.79
CA ALA A 251 26.28 24.34 7.62
C ALA A 251 25.99 22.85 7.50
N LEU A 252 26.99 21.98 7.71
CA LEU A 252 26.80 20.53 7.65
C LEU A 252 25.87 20.04 8.76
N ARG A 253 26.02 20.55 9.99
CA ARG A 253 25.08 20.29 11.09
C ARG A 253 23.66 20.72 10.73
N ALA A 254 23.49 21.93 10.20
CA ALA A 254 22.18 22.43 9.80
C ALA A 254 21.55 21.59 8.66
N LEU A 255 22.36 21.03 7.77
CA LEU A 255 21.90 20.10 6.73
C LEU A 255 21.46 18.75 7.33
N LEU A 256 22.31 18.12 8.15
CA LEU A 256 22.00 16.83 8.77
C LEU A 256 20.82 16.92 9.76
N ALA A 257 20.62 18.07 10.40
CA ALA A 257 19.45 18.33 11.25
C ALA A 257 18.12 18.31 10.48
N GLN A 258 18.15 18.50 9.15
CA GLN A 258 16.96 18.42 8.31
C GLN A 258 16.66 17.00 7.84
N ALA A 259 17.63 16.08 7.95
CA ALA A 259 17.47 14.71 7.49
C ALA A 259 16.38 13.99 8.30
N GLN A 260 15.52 13.27 7.60
CA GLN A 260 14.42 12.52 8.21
C GLN A 260 14.70 11.02 8.17
N GLN A 261 14.53 10.35 9.31
CA GLN A 261 14.71 8.90 9.36
C GLN A 261 13.69 8.19 8.45
N GLN A 262 14.19 7.39 7.52
CA GLN A 262 13.40 6.66 6.54
C GLN A 262 13.11 5.23 7.05
N LYS A 263 12.09 5.06 7.90
CA LYS A 263 11.74 3.72 8.42
C LYS A 263 11.45 2.69 7.32
N ARG A 264 10.82 3.13 6.23
CA ARG A 264 10.55 2.28 5.06
C ARG A 264 11.85 1.74 4.42
N VAL A 265 12.92 2.52 4.45
CA VAL A 265 14.25 2.07 3.99
C VAL A 265 14.78 0.97 4.91
N LEU A 266 14.68 1.15 6.23
CA LEU A 266 15.07 0.13 7.22
C LEU A 266 14.26 -1.17 7.05
N GLU A 267 12.95 -1.07 6.81
CA GLU A 267 12.10 -2.23 6.50
C GLU A 267 12.56 -2.96 5.23
N LEU A 268 12.89 -2.23 4.16
CA LEU A 268 13.26 -2.80 2.87
C LEU A 268 14.63 -3.47 2.91
N VAL A 269 15.62 -2.86 3.57
CA VAL A 269 16.98 -3.41 3.68
C VAL A 269 17.06 -4.59 4.65
N ALA A 270 16.15 -4.68 5.61
CA ALA A 270 16.09 -5.80 6.56
C ALA A 270 15.45 -7.07 5.98
N LYS A 271 14.83 -6.99 4.79
CA LYS A 271 14.23 -8.18 4.15
C LYS A 271 15.32 -9.18 3.77
N PRO A 272 15.14 -10.48 4.09
CA PRO A 272 16.07 -11.50 3.62
C PRO A 272 16.07 -11.56 2.09
N ALA A 273 17.22 -11.86 1.51
CA ALA A 273 17.34 -12.06 0.07
C ALA A 273 16.61 -13.35 -0.32
N GLU A 274 15.47 -13.22 -1.00
CA GLU A 274 14.78 -14.34 -1.63
C GLU A 274 15.24 -14.44 -3.08
N GLY A 275 16.05 -15.47 -3.37
CA GLY A 275 16.42 -15.82 -4.74
C GLY A 275 15.19 -16.28 -5.52
N LYS A 276 15.13 -15.93 -6.81
CA LYS A 276 14.12 -16.45 -7.75
C LYS A 276 14.81 -17.36 -8.75
N ASP A 277 14.14 -18.45 -9.11
CA ASP A 277 14.58 -19.27 -10.24
C ASP A 277 14.63 -18.44 -11.53
N TRP A 278 15.57 -18.75 -12.41
CA TRP A 278 15.76 -18.01 -13.66
C TRP A 278 14.49 -17.96 -14.52
N SER A 279 13.71 -19.04 -14.54
CA SER A 279 12.42 -19.13 -15.24
C SER A 279 11.39 -18.12 -14.73
N GLU A 280 11.43 -17.76 -13.44
CA GLU A 280 10.57 -16.77 -12.82
C GLU A 280 11.15 -15.35 -12.91
N TYR A 281 12.48 -15.21 -12.82
CA TYR A 281 13.17 -13.92 -12.84
C TYR A 281 13.20 -13.29 -14.24
N ARG A 282 13.56 -14.08 -15.26
CA ARG A 282 13.69 -13.64 -16.65
C ARG A 282 12.47 -12.87 -17.19
N PRO A 283 11.21 -13.34 -17.05
CA PRO A 283 10.05 -12.64 -17.60
C PRO A 283 9.74 -11.29 -16.92
N ILE A 284 10.29 -11.02 -15.72
CA ILE A 284 10.15 -9.71 -15.04
C ILE A 284 10.78 -8.59 -15.88
N PHE A 285 11.88 -8.90 -16.57
CA PHE A 285 12.63 -7.95 -17.39
C PHE A 285 12.40 -8.15 -18.88
N LEU A 286 12.44 -9.40 -19.36
CA LEU A 286 12.20 -9.75 -20.76
C LEU A 286 10.71 -9.93 -21.05
N ASN A 287 10.03 -8.80 -21.22
CA ASN A 287 8.63 -8.73 -21.62
C ASN A 287 8.43 -7.68 -22.70
N LYS A 288 7.30 -7.78 -23.42
CA LYS A 288 6.98 -6.90 -24.56
C LYS A 288 6.98 -5.42 -24.18
N SER A 289 6.44 -5.07 -23.01
CA SER A 289 6.37 -3.68 -22.56
C SER A 289 7.75 -3.03 -22.41
N ARG A 290 8.72 -3.74 -21.82
CA ARG A 290 10.09 -3.23 -21.67
C ARG A 290 10.82 -3.20 -23.02
N ILE A 291 10.65 -4.23 -23.85
CA ILE A 291 11.29 -4.28 -25.18
C ILE A 291 10.81 -3.12 -26.06
N ASP A 292 9.48 -2.90 -26.15
CA ASP A 292 8.90 -1.83 -26.94
C ASP A 292 9.39 -0.45 -26.45
N ALA A 293 9.42 -0.23 -25.13
CA ALA A 293 9.96 1.00 -24.55
C ALA A 293 11.47 1.18 -24.80
N GLY A 294 12.23 0.08 -24.83
CA GLY A 294 13.66 0.09 -25.15
C GLY A 294 13.95 0.47 -26.60
N VAL A 295 13.13 0.00 -27.54
CA VAL A 295 13.22 0.41 -28.95
C VAL A 295 12.96 1.91 -29.08
N VAL A 296 11.94 2.44 -28.41
CA VAL A 296 11.66 3.89 -28.39
C VAL A 296 12.82 4.68 -27.78
N PHE A 297 13.32 4.25 -26.62
CA PHE A 297 14.46 4.89 -25.98
C PHE A 297 15.70 4.88 -26.89
N TRP A 298 15.96 3.78 -27.59
CA TRP A 298 17.07 3.72 -28.54
C TRP A 298 16.89 4.73 -29.67
N GLN A 299 15.73 4.71 -30.33
CA GLN A 299 15.45 5.60 -31.46
C GLN A 299 15.55 7.08 -31.09
N GLU A 300 15.05 7.46 -29.92
CA GLU A 300 15.11 8.84 -29.43
C GLU A 300 16.54 9.30 -29.08
N ASN A 301 17.45 8.36 -28.80
CA ASN A 301 18.81 8.67 -28.33
C ASN A 301 19.89 8.07 -29.24
N GLU A 302 19.57 7.75 -30.49
CA GLU A 302 20.43 6.97 -31.40
C GLU A 302 21.82 7.62 -31.57
N ALA A 303 21.88 8.93 -31.80
CA ALA A 303 23.14 9.65 -31.96
C ALA A 303 24.00 9.61 -30.68
N ILE A 304 23.38 9.69 -29.51
CA ILE A 304 24.07 9.63 -28.21
C ILE A 304 24.62 8.23 -27.98
N LEU A 305 23.82 7.20 -28.24
CA LEU A 305 24.20 5.80 -28.11
C LEU A 305 25.33 5.42 -29.06
N GLN A 306 25.26 5.82 -30.33
CA GLN A 306 26.33 5.58 -31.31
C GLN A 306 27.65 6.23 -30.88
N ARG A 307 27.60 7.48 -30.36
CA ARG A 307 28.79 8.14 -29.84
C ARG A 307 29.33 7.41 -28.60
N ALA A 308 28.47 7.02 -27.67
CA ALA A 308 28.89 6.30 -26.46
C ALA A 308 29.53 4.95 -26.81
N GLU A 309 28.97 4.22 -27.78
CA GLU A 309 29.54 2.97 -28.26
C GLU A 309 30.93 3.18 -28.88
N GLN A 310 31.08 4.19 -29.72
CA GLN A 310 32.37 4.50 -30.34
C GLN A 310 33.43 4.94 -29.31
N GLU A 311 33.07 5.80 -28.37
CA GLU A 311 34.00 6.37 -27.40
C GLU A 311 34.37 5.39 -26.28
N PHE A 312 33.37 4.67 -25.77
CA PHE A 312 33.55 3.78 -24.62
C PHE A 312 33.77 2.32 -25.01
N GLN A 313 33.57 1.97 -26.28
CA GLN A 313 33.71 0.60 -26.79
C GLN A 313 32.76 -0.38 -26.06
N VAL A 314 31.52 0.07 -25.80
CA VAL A 314 30.45 -0.70 -25.16
C VAL A 314 29.23 -0.70 -26.08
N PRO A 315 28.72 -1.87 -26.50
CA PRO A 315 27.59 -1.93 -27.43
C PRO A 315 26.36 -1.18 -26.90
N ALA A 316 25.70 -0.42 -27.77
CA ALA A 316 24.52 0.35 -27.42
C ALA A 316 23.41 -0.51 -26.79
N GLU A 317 23.25 -1.75 -27.22
CA GLU A 317 22.28 -2.69 -26.64
C GLU A 317 22.54 -3.02 -25.18
N ILE A 318 23.81 -3.06 -24.74
CA ILE A 318 24.17 -3.27 -23.34
C ILE A 318 23.79 -2.04 -22.51
N ILE A 319 24.08 -0.84 -23.03
CA ILE A 319 23.76 0.42 -22.34
C ILE A 319 22.23 0.56 -22.20
N VAL A 320 21.49 0.34 -23.28
CA VAL A 320 20.02 0.39 -23.29
C VAL A 320 19.44 -0.70 -22.37
N ALA A 321 19.99 -1.90 -22.36
CA ALA A 321 19.53 -2.97 -21.48
C ALA A 321 19.72 -2.62 -20.00
N ILE A 322 20.87 -2.06 -19.61
CA ILE A 322 21.14 -1.64 -18.23
C ILE A 322 20.15 -0.58 -17.77
N ILE A 323 20.03 0.53 -18.50
CA ILE A 323 19.08 1.60 -18.17
C ILE A 323 17.64 1.07 -18.16
N GLY A 324 17.33 0.17 -19.08
CA GLY A 324 16.05 -0.53 -19.15
C GLY A 324 15.77 -1.33 -17.90
N VAL A 325 16.69 -2.18 -17.45
CA VAL A 325 16.57 -3.03 -16.26
C VAL A 325 16.45 -2.17 -14.99
N GLU A 326 17.37 -1.22 -14.81
CA GLU A 326 17.51 -0.41 -13.61
C GLU A 326 16.30 0.50 -13.35
N THR A 327 15.86 1.24 -14.37
CA THR A 327 14.87 2.32 -14.14
C THR A 327 13.72 2.34 -15.12
N PHE A 328 13.63 1.35 -16.02
CA PHE A 328 12.67 1.38 -17.13
C PHE A 328 12.83 2.71 -17.88
N TYR A 329 14.03 2.96 -18.39
CA TYR A 329 14.34 4.11 -19.24
C TYR A 329 14.07 5.47 -18.57
N GLY A 330 14.41 5.57 -17.28
CA GLY A 330 14.25 6.79 -16.47
C GLY A 330 12.87 7.00 -15.84
N THR A 331 11.89 6.12 -16.10
CA THR A 331 10.54 6.30 -15.53
C THR A 331 10.44 5.88 -14.04
N ARG A 332 11.38 5.06 -13.56
CA ARG A 332 11.39 4.49 -12.21
C ARG A 332 12.76 4.64 -11.54
N MET A 333 13.22 5.88 -11.37
CA MET A 333 14.53 6.19 -10.75
C MET A 333 14.56 6.16 -9.21
N GLY A 334 13.44 5.81 -8.59
CA GLY A 334 13.26 5.81 -7.15
C GLY A 334 12.69 7.13 -6.60
N THR A 335 12.12 7.05 -5.42
CA THR A 335 11.34 8.14 -4.80
C THR A 335 11.88 8.58 -3.45
N PHE A 336 12.89 7.91 -2.93
CA PHE A 336 13.45 8.19 -1.60
C PHE A 336 14.44 9.35 -1.69
N PRO A 337 14.42 10.33 -0.77
CA PRO A 337 15.44 11.38 -0.74
C PRO A 337 16.81 10.74 -0.44
N VAL A 338 17.81 11.07 -1.26
CA VAL A 338 19.14 10.42 -1.19
C VAL A 338 19.81 10.72 0.15
N LEU A 339 19.81 12.00 0.58
CA LEU A 339 20.36 12.42 1.88
C LEU A 339 19.73 11.63 3.03
N ASP A 340 18.40 11.65 3.12
CA ASP A 340 17.66 10.96 4.20
C ASP A 340 17.97 9.46 4.22
N THR A 341 18.05 8.84 3.05
CA THR A 341 18.32 7.40 2.91
C THR A 341 19.73 7.05 3.39
N LEU A 342 20.73 7.84 2.99
CA LEU A 342 22.12 7.63 3.39
C LEU A 342 22.36 7.91 4.87
N VAL A 343 21.74 8.96 5.42
CA VAL A 343 21.77 9.24 6.86
C VAL A 343 21.11 8.09 7.63
N THR A 344 19.91 7.66 7.21
CA THR A 344 19.20 6.54 7.85
C THR A 344 20.03 5.26 7.83
N LEU A 345 20.58 4.87 6.68
CA LEU A 345 21.35 3.63 6.59
C LEU A 345 22.74 3.74 7.23
N GLY A 346 23.36 4.92 7.21
CA GLY A 346 24.67 5.17 7.80
C GLY A 346 24.65 5.17 9.33
N PHE A 347 23.55 5.63 9.93
CA PHE A 347 23.45 5.82 11.39
C PHE A 347 22.44 4.87 12.07
N ASP A 348 21.45 4.32 11.35
CA ASP A 348 20.39 3.50 11.95
C ASP A 348 20.38 2.05 11.45
N TYR A 349 21.30 1.67 10.55
CA TYR A 349 21.44 0.29 10.05
C TYR A 349 22.85 -0.28 10.32
N PRO A 350 23.12 -0.78 11.54
CA PRO A 350 24.44 -1.26 11.95
C PRO A 350 25.14 -2.26 10.99
N PRO A 351 24.45 -3.25 10.38
CA PRO A 351 25.12 -4.27 9.56
C PRO A 351 25.94 -3.73 8.39
N ARG A 352 25.56 -2.57 7.82
CA ARG A 352 26.27 -1.93 6.70
C ARG A 352 26.54 -0.44 6.91
N ALA A 353 26.45 0.03 8.16
CA ALA A 353 26.67 1.44 8.51
C ALA A 353 27.97 2.04 7.94
N PRO A 354 29.15 1.36 7.99
CA PRO A 354 30.38 1.91 7.41
C PRO A 354 30.29 2.16 5.90
N PHE A 355 29.66 1.24 5.16
CA PHE A 355 29.47 1.39 3.72
C PHE A 355 28.60 2.60 3.39
N PHE A 356 27.47 2.77 4.09
CA PHE A 356 26.55 3.87 3.83
C PHE A 356 27.07 5.22 4.33
N LYS A 357 27.89 5.25 5.40
CA LYS A 357 28.60 6.47 5.80
C LYS A 357 29.60 6.92 4.74
N LYS A 358 30.34 6.00 4.13
CA LYS A 358 31.17 6.31 2.97
C LYS A 358 30.32 6.85 1.82
N GLN A 359 29.18 6.22 1.48
CA GLN A 359 28.32 6.74 0.42
C GLN A 359 27.70 8.12 0.75
N LEU A 360 27.47 8.44 2.02
CA LEU A 360 27.03 9.77 2.49
C LEU A 360 28.13 10.82 2.28
N GLU A 361 29.38 10.50 2.65
CA GLU A 361 30.55 11.34 2.38
C GLU A 361 30.68 11.65 0.89
N GLU A 362 30.66 10.61 0.05
CA GLU A 362 30.74 10.74 -1.42
C GLU A 362 29.56 11.55 -1.98
N PHE A 363 28.36 11.42 -1.39
CA PHE A 363 27.18 12.19 -1.80
C PHE A 363 27.31 13.68 -1.46
N LEU A 364 27.88 14.02 -0.32
CA LEU A 364 28.11 15.42 0.06
C LEU A 364 29.20 16.05 -0.80
N LEU A 365 30.26 15.29 -1.12
CA LEU A 365 31.32 15.72 -2.03
C LEU A 365 30.78 15.97 -3.44
N LEU A 366 30.04 15.02 -4.03
CA LEU A 366 29.47 15.21 -5.36
C LEU A 366 28.48 16.37 -5.40
N SER A 367 27.71 16.58 -4.33
CA SER A 367 26.75 17.69 -4.26
C SER A 367 27.47 19.04 -4.28
N ARG A 368 28.62 19.13 -3.60
CA ARG A 368 29.49 20.31 -3.63
C ARG A 368 30.14 20.52 -4.99
N GLU A 369 30.64 19.46 -5.63
CA GLU A 369 31.31 19.48 -6.94
C GLU A 369 30.35 19.90 -8.06
N GLN A 370 29.11 19.44 -8.01
CA GLN A 370 28.10 19.65 -9.06
C GLN A 370 27.12 20.78 -8.74
N HIS A 371 27.34 21.48 -7.62
CA HIS A 371 26.47 22.55 -7.11
C HIS A 371 25.00 22.11 -6.97
N ILE A 372 24.79 20.89 -6.50
CA ILE A 372 23.46 20.29 -6.25
C ILE A 372 23.08 20.54 -4.80
N ASP A 373 21.84 20.99 -4.56
CA ASP A 373 21.26 21.01 -3.21
C ASP A 373 21.08 19.56 -2.72
N PRO A 374 21.76 19.10 -1.65
CA PRO A 374 21.68 17.72 -1.17
C PRO A 374 20.28 17.27 -0.78
N LEU A 375 19.34 18.20 -0.53
CA LEU A 375 17.95 17.89 -0.19
C LEU A 375 17.09 17.54 -1.41
N GLY A 376 17.53 17.87 -2.63
CA GLY A 376 16.77 17.70 -3.86
C GLY A 376 16.79 16.27 -4.44
N PRO A 377 17.95 15.62 -4.57
CA PRO A 377 18.07 14.32 -5.23
C PRO A 377 17.20 13.21 -4.64
N LYS A 378 16.61 12.41 -5.53
CA LYS A 378 15.86 11.20 -5.20
C LYS A 378 16.51 9.97 -5.82
N GLY A 379 16.34 8.82 -5.17
CA GLY A 379 16.93 7.56 -5.58
C GLY A 379 16.19 6.34 -5.03
N SER A 380 16.83 5.19 -5.13
CA SER A 380 16.32 3.93 -4.57
C SER A 380 16.38 3.90 -3.05
N TYR A 381 15.82 2.83 -2.47
CA TYR A 381 15.91 2.57 -1.03
C TYR A 381 17.35 2.31 -0.55
N ALA A 382 18.30 2.11 -1.46
CA ALA A 382 19.73 1.99 -1.17
C ALA A 382 20.53 3.21 -1.64
N ALA A 383 19.84 4.33 -1.91
CA ALA A 383 20.40 5.61 -2.36
C ALA A 383 21.11 5.58 -3.72
N ALA A 384 20.75 4.62 -4.59
CA ALA A 384 21.20 4.60 -5.97
C ALA A 384 20.44 5.64 -6.81
N MET A 385 21.13 6.32 -7.73
CA MET A 385 20.70 7.56 -8.35
C MET A 385 20.62 7.48 -9.87
N GLY A 386 19.66 8.21 -10.44
CA GLY A 386 19.55 8.42 -11.88
C GLY A 386 19.20 7.17 -12.70
N MET A 387 19.28 7.30 -14.03
CA MET A 387 18.86 6.28 -15.00
C MET A 387 19.61 4.95 -14.87
N GLY A 388 20.89 5.01 -14.49
CA GLY A 388 21.75 3.84 -14.30
C GLY A 388 21.83 3.34 -12.85
N GLN A 389 21.10 3.94 -11.91
CA GLN A 389 21.16 3.60 -10.48
C GLN A 389 22.58 3.58 -9.92
N PHE A 390 23.32 4.67 -10.11
CA PHE A 390 24.68 4.81 -9.58
C PHE A 390 24.63 5.12 -8.08
N ILE A 391 25.40 4.40 -7.27
CA ILE A 391 25.69 4.84 -5.90
C ILE A 391 26.64 6.05 -5.93
N SER A 392 26.71 6.81 -4.84
CA SER A 392 27.46 8.07 -4.76
C SER A 392 28.93 7.95 -5.17
N SER A 393 29.63 6.89 -4.74
CA SER A 393 31.03 6.67 -5.17
C SER A 393 31.11 6.37 -6.67
N SER A 394 30.22 5.54 -7.20
CA SER A 394 30.19 5.23 -8.63
C SER A 394 29.86 6.46 -9.48
N TYR A 395 29.03 7.37 -8.97
CA TYR A 395 28.81 8.67 -9.60
C TYR A 395 30.13 9.43 -9.73
N ARG A 396 30.86 9.62 -8.62
CA ARG A 396 32.11 10.40 -8.63
C ARG A 396 33.21 9.76 -9.47
N ASP A 397 33.29 8.42 -9.46
CA ASP A 397 34.35 7.69 -10.16
C ASP A 397 34.09 7.52 -11.65
N PHE A 398 32.82 7.42 -12.07
CA PHE A 398 32.48 6.94 -13.41
C PHE A 398 31.47 7.79 -14.18
N ALA A 399 30.74 8.68 -13.52
CA ALA A 399 29.81 9.54 -14.24
C ALA A 399 30.56 10.56 -15.10
N VAL A 400 30.02 10.86 -16.28
CA VAL A 400 30.64 11.77 -17.25
C VAL A 400 29.62 12.78 -17.74
N ASP A 401 30.07 14.03 -17.88
CA ASP A 401 29.38 15.07 -18.63
C ASP A 401 29.51 14.70 -20.11
N PHE A 402 28.43 14.18 -20.67
CA PHE A 402 28.46 13.60 -22.00
C PHE A 402 27.89 14.55 -23.05
N ASP A 403 27.20 15.63 -22.71
CA ASP A 403 26.82 16.66 -23.67
C ASP A 403 27.68 17.93 -23.63
N GLY A 404 28.59 18.03 -22.67
CA GLY A 404 29.59 19.09 -22.55
C GLY A 404 29.06 20.36 -21.88
N ASP A 405 27.99 20.27 -21.09
CA ASP A 405 27.38 21.41 -20.41
C ASP A 405 28.05 21.79 -19.06
N GLN A 406 29.14 21.09 -18.72
CA GLN A 406 29.93 21.18 -17.49
C GLN A 406 29.21 20.70 -16.23
N LYS A 407 28.10 19.97 -16.38
CA LYS A 407 27.36 19.34 -15.29
C LYS A 407 27.12 17.88 -15.61
N ILE A 408 26.90 17.09 -14.57
CA ILE A 408 26.59 15.66 -14.71
C ILE A 408 25.20 15.41 -14.10
N ASP A 409 24.15 15.39 -14.91
CA ASP A 409 22.77 15.16 -14.45
C ASP A 409 22.27 13.77 -14.85
N LEU A 410 22.51 12.77 -13.99
CA LEU A 410 22.03 11.40 -14.23
C LEU A 410 20.50 11.22 -14.14
N TRP A 411 19.75 12.23 -13.70
CA TRP A 411 18.29 12.14 -13.53
C TRP A 411 17.55 12.62 -14.77
N LYS A 412 17.94 13.77 -15.32
CA LYS A 412 17.21 14.40 -16.42
C LYS A 412 17.99 14.41 -17.72
N ASN A 413 19.32 14.41 -17.67
CA ASN A 413 20.13 14.41 -18.87
C ASN A 413 20.37 12.98 -19.37
N ARG A 414 19.77 12.67 -20.53
CA ARG A 414 19.92 11.36 -21.16
C ARG A 414 21.35 11.14 -21.66
N ALA A 415 22.04 12.20 -22.10
CA ALA A 415 23.42 12.09 -22.54
C ALA A 415 24.31 11.61 -21.40
N ASP A 416 24.26 12.27 -20.26
CA ASP A 416 25.05 11.92 -19.08
C ASP A 416 24.70 10.52 -18.56
N GLY A 417 23.40 10.18 -18.52
CA GLY A 417 22.95 8.86 -18.12
C GLY A 417 23.52 7.74 -19.02
N ILE A 418 23.47 7.91 -20.34
CA ILE A 418 24.00 6.95 -21.33
C ILE A 418 25.53 6.88 -21.27
N GLY A 419 26.20 8.03 -21.32
CA GLY A 419 27.66 8.13 -21.29
C GLY A 419 28.25 7.56 -20.01
N SER A 420 27.61 7.81 -18.86
CA SER A 420 28.07 7.32 -17.56
C SER A 420 27.96 5.79 -17.45
N VAL A 421 26.86 5.19 -17.92
CA VAL A 421 26.73 3.73 -17.99
C VAL A 421 27.81 3.14 -18.89
N ALA A 422 28.06 3.72 -20.05
CA ALA A 422 29.09 3.26 -20.97
C ALA A 422 30.51 3.38 -20.37
N ASN A 423 30.83 4.52 -19.74
CA ASN A 423 32.11 4.73 -19.07
C ASN A 423 32.31 3.75 -17.91
N TYR A 424 31.27 3.48 -17.13
CA TYR A 424 31.34 2.47 -16.07
C TYR A 424 31.80 1.12 -16.60
N PHE A 425 31.20 0.61 -17.68
CA PHE A 425 31.60 -0.66 -18.30
C PHE A 425 33.05 -0.62 -18.83
N LYS A 426 33.46 0.48 -19.46
CA LYS A 426 34.85 0.65 -19.93
C LYS A 426 35.85 0.60 -18.77
N GLN A 427 35.56 1.29 -17.67
CA GLN A 427 36.44 1.31 -16.50
C GLN A 427 36.53 -0.07 -15.83
N HIS A 428 35.44 -0.84 -15.89
CA HIS A 428 35.37 -2.25 -15.49
C HIS A 428 35.84 -3.24 -16.56
N LYS A 429 36.60 -2.75 -17.56
CA LYS A 429 37.35 -3.55 -18.53
C LYS A 429 36.48 -4.38 -19.49
N TRP A 430 35.32 -3.85 -19.87
CA TRP A 430 34.55 -4.41 -20.98
C TRP A 430 35.40 -4.49 -22.26
N MET A 431 35.30 -5.61 -22.97
CA MET A 431 36.02 -5.84 -24.22
C MET A 431 35.02 -5.95 -25.37
N MET A 432 34.98 -4.94 -26.23
CA MET A 432 34.10 -4.93 -27.40
C MET A 432 34.42 -6.09 -28.35
N GLY A 433 33.38 -6.69 -28.92
CA GLY A 433 33.50 -7.82 -29.85
C GLY A 433 33.80 -9.18 -29.21
N GLN A 434 34.03 -9.23 -27.89
CA GLN A 434 34.11 -10.51 -27.17
C GLN A 434 32.70 -11.02 -26.83
N PRO A 435 32.46 -12.35 -26.89
CA PRO A 435 31.18 -12.92 -26.49
C PRO A 435 30.96 -12.76 -24.98
N VAL A 436 29.72 -12.47 -24.58
CA VAL A 436 29.33 -12.28 -23.16
C VAL A 436 28.96 -13.61 -22.51
N ILE A 437 28.18 -14.43 -23.22
CA ILE A 437 27.72 -15.75 -22.77
C ILE A 437 27.75 -16.72 -23.95
N ALA A 438 27.94 -18.02 -23.67
CA ALA A 438 27.77 -19.10 -24.64
C ALA A 438 26.94 -20.21 -23.99
N PRO A 439 25.92 -20.77 -24.66
CA PRO A 439 25.28 -22.00 -24.22
C PRO A 439 26.33 -23.10 -24.06
N ALA A 440 26.17 -23.98 -23.07
CA ALA A 440 27.12 -25.06 -22.83
C ALA A 440 26.45 -26.43 -22.98
N TYR A 441 27.17 -27.37 -23.59
CA TYR A 441 26.86 -28.79 -23.53
C TYR A 441 27.59 -29.42 -22.35
N VAL A 442 26.85 -30.24 -21.61
CA VAL A 442 27.38 -30.95 -20.45
C VAL A 442 27.31 -32.45 -20.72
N SER A 443 28.42 -33.14 -20.48
CA SER A 443 28.56 -34.58 -20.64
C SER A 443 29.13 -35.22 -19.38
N GLY A 444 28.59 -36.38 -19.00
CA GLY A 444 28.96 -37.05 -17.75
C GLY A 444 28.52 -36.28 -16.51
N LYS A 445 29.23 -36.50 -15.39
CA LYS A 445 28.95 -35.89 -14.08
C LYS A 445 30.10 -35.07 -13.50
N GLY A 446 31.20 -34.89 -14.25
CA GLY A 446 32.39 -34.17 -13.77
C GLY A 446 32.09 -32.73 -13.36
N TYR A 447 31.10 -32.10 -14.02
CA TYR A 447 30.65 -30.75 -13.70
C TYR A 447 30.05 -30.60 -12.30
N GLU A 448 29.52 -31.66 -11.69
CA GLU A 448 28.94 -31.62 -10.33
C GLU A 448 30.02 -31.33 -9.27
N ALA A 449 31.29 -31.62 -9.57
CA ALA A 449 32.42 -31.33 -8.70
C ALA A 449 32.93 -29.87 -8.82
N LEU A 450 32.46 -29.11 -9.81
CA LEU A 450 32.80 -27.70 -9.98
C LEU A 450 32.06 -26.89 -8.92
N LYS A 451 32.82 -26.34 -7.97
CA LYS A 451 32.31 -25.37 -6.99
C LYS A 451 32.36 -23.99 -7.64
N ALA A 452 31.36 -23.65 -8.43
CA ALA A 452 31.20 -22.29 -8.90
C ALA A 452 30.84 -21.41 -7.69
N ASN A 453 31.75 -20.52 -7.28
CA ASN A 453 31.33 -19.33 -6.56
C ASN A 453 30.55 -18.49 -7.59
N GLU A 454 29.29 -18.17 -7.33
CA GLU A 454 28.26 -17.94 -8.36
C GLU A 454 28.58 -16.86 -9.41
N LEU A 455 29.57 -15.98 -9.18
CA LEU A 455 29.94 -14.87 -10.08
C LEU A 455 31.45 -14.67 -10.31
N GLU A 456 32.34 -15.35 -9.57
CA GLU A 456 33.79 -15.20 -9.74
C GLU A 456 34.35 -16.38 -10.56
N PRO A 457 35.02 -16.12 -11.70
CA PRO A 457 35.55 -17.18 -12.55
C PRO A 457 36.64 -17.96 -11.80
N SER A 458 36.30 -19.18 -11.37
CA SER A 458 37.20 -20.06 -10.61
C SER A 458 37.87 -21.13 -11.47
N TYR A 459 37.49 -21.24 -12.74
CA TYR A 459 37.89 -22.31 -13.65
C TYR A 459 38.25 -21.75 -15.03
N SER A 460 39.31 -22.27 -15.63
CA SER A 460 39.63 -22.01 -17.03
C SER A 460 38.71 -22.81 -17.96
N LEU A 461 38.66 -22.45 -19.25
CA LEU A 461 37.93 -23.25 -20.25
C LEU A 461 38.42 -24.70 -20.32
N ASP A 462 39.73 -24.92 -20.14
CA ASP A 462 40.33 -26.27 -20.11
C ASP A 462 39.85 -27.08 -18.90
N ASP A 463 39.67 -26.44 -17.75
CA ASP A 463 39.16 -27.10 -16.54
C ASP A 463 37.70 -27.49 -16.71
N LEU A 464 36.90 -26.59 -17.32
CA LEU A 464 35.51 -26.86 -17.67
C LEU A 464 35.40 -28.02 -18.66
N GLU A 465 36.26 -28.06 -19.68
CA GLU A 465 36.27 -29.14 -20.66
C GLU A 465 36.64 -30.49 -20.03
N LYS A 466 37.65 -30.52 -19.15
CA LYS A 466 38.00 -31.74 -18.38
C LYS A 466 36.86 -32.22 -17.48
N ALA A 467 36.03 -31.31 -16.99
CA ALA A 467 34.82 -31.62 -16.23
C ALA A 467 33.62 -32.03 -17.10
N GLY A 468 33.79 -32.06 -18.43
CA GLY A 468 32.76 -32.46 -19.39
C GLY A 468 31.82 -31.33 -19.81
N VAL A 469 32.18 -30.06 -19.53
CA VAL A 469 31.44 -28.86 -19.93
C VAL A 469 32.13 -28.21 -21.12
N ARG A 470 31.42 -28.05 -22.24
CA ARG A 470 31.96 -27.42 -23.45
C ARG A 470 31.01 -26.34 -23.96
N PRO A 471 31.52 -25.20 -24.44
CA PRO A 471 30.67 -24.24 -25.14
C PRO A 471 30.05 -24.91 -26.38
N SER A 472 28.76 -24.66 -26.58
CA SER A 472 28.08 -24.97 -27.83
C SER A 472 28.78 -24.20 -28.94
N ARG A 473 29.39 -24.93 -29.88
CA ARG A 473 29.83 -24.32 -31.13
C ARG A 473 28.55 -24.07 -31.93
N GLU A 474 28.18 -22.80 -32.10
CA GLU A 474 27.23 -22.42 -33.15
C GLU A 474 27.79 -22.75 -34.53
#